data_AF-A0A3D3NVA8-F1
#
_entry.id   AF-A0A3D3NVA8-F1
#
_cell.length_a   1.000
_cell.length_b   1.000
_cell.length_c   1.000
_cell.angle_alpha   90.00
_cell.angle_beta   90.00
_cell.angle_gamma   90.00
#
_symmetry.space_group_name_H-M   'P 1'
#
loop_
_entity.id
_entity.type
_entity.pdbx_description
1 polymer ?
#
loop_
_entity_poly.entity_id
_entity_poly.type
_entity_poly.pdbx_seq_one_letter_code
_entity_poly.pdbx_strand_id
1 'polypeptide(L)'
;MKALFVCVLLTLVCHVQILSAEVLLNRNDKFEFLVHTCPNGDRSTPLLIQRWNMEMDKIPNATEKILDLLESFRSQGASGEQTFRILTALWRRQNLQPGQLERLTREIRLMDTPRERPNHKDQNYIVGVLNVLRDYPTDEHESLGLKFLQAHDSVSLAAYNLLADIGGVRSFHALEHYLAEFRRANEGYVNWSILHLEEKMAFMSRRLVNEGKLPPSAIRSPVTVEEAGRPIKLERSNTPNQTVAPGTGVLPESSGLIAWVVILMCFAALGLLWIFLMQFARKKKAA
;
A
#
# COMPACT_ATOMS: atom_id res chain seq x y z
N MET A 1 20.79 -28.20 -46.69
CA MET A 1 20.41 -26.82 -47.07
C MET A 1 18.99 -26.43 -46.68
N LYS A 2 17.94 -27.24 -46.96
CA LYS A 2 16.54 -26.86 -46.68
C LYS A 2 16.20 -26.69 -45.19
N ALA A 3 16.73 -27.53 -44.30
CA ALA A 3 16.46 -27.43 -42.86
C ALA A 3 17.08 -26.19 -42.20
N LEU A 4 18.26 -25.77 -42.68
CA LEU A 4 18.97 -24.60 -42.15
C LEU A 4 18.26 -23.29 -42.52
N PHE A 5 17.73 -23.22 -43.75
CA PHE A 5 16.91 -22.10 -44.21
C PHE A 5 15.60 -21.99 -43.42
N VAL A 6 14.93 -23.11 -43.12
CA VAL A 6 13.71 -23.13 -42.29
C VAL A 6 14.00 -22.70 -40.86
N CYS A 7 15.11 -23.12 -40.26
CA CYS A 7 15.51 -22.62 -38.93
C CYS A 7 15.78 -21.11 -38.94
N VAL A 8 16.54 -20.59 -39.91
CA VAL A 8 16.82 -19.15 -40.00
C VAL A 8 15.53 -18.35 -40.19
N LEU A 9 14.61 -18.82 -41.05
CA LEU A 9 13.32 -18.16 -41.27
C LEU A 9 12.44 -18.19 -40.02
N LEU A 10 12.40 -19.30 -39.29
CA LEU A 10 11.68 -19.42 -38.02
C LEU A 10 12.28 -18.50 -36.96
N THR A 11 13.60 -18.43 -36.83
CA THR A 11 14.25 -17.52 -35.87
C THR A 11 13.98 -16.06 -36.21
N LEU A 12 13.95 -15.70 -37.49
CA LEU A 12 13.65 -14.34 -37.95
C LEU A 12 12.19 -13.98 -37.71
N VAL A 13 11.25 -14.89 -38.01
CA VAL A 13 9.82 -14.70 -37.75
C VAL A 13 9.55 -14.64 -36.25
N CYS A 14 10.20 -15.48 -35.44
CA CYS A 14 10.11 -15.40 -33.99
C CYS A 14 10.68 -14.08 -33.45
N HIS A 15 11.81 -13.59 -33.98
CA HIS A 15 12.36 -12.29 -33.59
C HIS A 15 11.43 -11.14 -33.96
N VAL A 16 10.86 -11.15 -35.17
CA VAL A 16 9.89 -10.13 -35.60
C VAL A 16 8.60 -10.22 -34.78
N GLN A 17 8.16 -11.42 -34.39
CA GLN A 17 7.00 -11.61 -33.53
C GLN A 17 7.27 -11.17 -32.08
N ILE A 18 8.45 -11.42 -31.53
CA ILE A 18 8.88 -10.94 -30.21
C ILE A 18 9.01 -9.41 -30.22
N LEU A 19 9.67 -8.83 -31.22
CA LEU A 19 9.74 -7.38 -31.40
C LEU A 19 8.35 -6.77 -31.60
N SER A 20 7.44 -7.44 -32.34
CA SER A 20 6.07 -6.98 -32.49
C SER A 20 5.25 -7.11 -31.21
N ALA A 21 5.52 -8.12 -30.36
CA ALA A 21 4.88 -8.32 -29.06
C ALA A 21 5.44 -7.38 -27.99
N GLU A 22 6.73 -7.01 -28.06
CA GLU A 22 7.35 -5.94 -27.27
C GLU A 22 6.87 -4.55 -27.71
N VAL A 23 6.47 -4.40 -28.98
CA VAL A 23 5.82 -3.19 -29.51
C VAL A 23 4.31 -3.19 -29.23
N LEU A 24 3.66 -4.36 -29.14
CA LEU A 24 2.23 -4.51 -28.79
C LEU A 24 1.96 -4.53 -27.28
N LEU A 25 2.95 -4.80 -26.43
CA LEU A 25 2.95 -4.38 -25.03
C LEU A 25 3.07 -2.86 -25.04
N ASN A 26 1.91 -2.23 -25.17
CA ASN A 26 1.77 -0.80 -25.32
C ASN A 26 2.57 -0.12 -24.18
N ARG A 27 3.25 0.99 -24.45
CA ARG A 27 3.95 1.75 -23.38
C ARG A 27 3.03 2.06 -22.19
N ASN A 28 1.72 2.16 -22.45
CA ASN A 28 0.68 2.31 -21.44
C ASN A 28 0.48 1.05 -20.58
N ASP A 29 0.50 -0.15 -21.17
CA ASP A 29 0.36 -1.43 -20.45
C ASP A 29 1.55 -1.67 -19.51
N LYS A 30 2.77 -1.32 -19.93
CA LYS A 30 3.96 -1.40 -19.07
C LYS A 30 3.89 -0.40 -17.91
N PHE A 31 3.43 0.82 -18.18
CA PHE A 31 3.30 1.85 -17.15
C PHE A 31 2.28 1.47 -16.07
N GLU A 32 1.07 1.10 -16.47
CA GLU A 32 0.02 0.68 -15.53
C GLU A 32 0.43 -0.58 -14.78
N PHE A 33 1.05 -1.55 -15.46
CA PHE A 33 1.61 -2.73 -14.81
C PHE A 33 2.60 -2.36 -13.70
N LEU A 34 3.55 -1.45 -13.96
CA LEU A 34 4.50 -0.99 -12.96
C LEU A 34 3.80 -0.29 -11.80
N VAL A 35 2.81 0.57 -12.06
CA VAL A 35 2.04 1.23 -11.00
C VAL A 35 1.33 0.20 -10.10
N HIS A 36 0.65 -0.78 -10.70
CA HIS A 36 -0.11 -1.79 -9.95
C HIS A 36 0.77 -2.84 -9.25
N THR A 37 2.03 -3.01 -9.69
CA THR A 37 3.01 -3.92 -9.09
C THR A 37 4.03 -3.21 -8.19
N CYS A 38 3.79 -1.94 -7.87
CA CYS A 38 4.63 -1.17 -6.96
C CYS A 38 4.86 -1.92 -5.63
N PRO A 39 6.13 -2.13 -5.21
CA PRO A 39 6.45 -2.79 -3.94
C PRO A 39 5.80 -2.09 -2.74
N ASN A 40 4.99 -2.83 -1.99
CA ASN A 40 4.27 -2.35 -0.81
C ASN A 40 4.52 -3.24 0.43
N GLY A 41 4.45 -2.64 1.61
CA GLY A 41 4.52 -3.29 2.92
C GLY A 41 5.91 -3.80 3.32
N ASP A 42 5.94 -4.46 4.49
CA ASP A 42 7.15 -4.92 5.18
C ASP A 42 7.96 -6.00 4.42
N ARG A 43 7.38 -6.56 3.35
CA ARG A 43 8.04 -7.54 2.47
C ARG A 43 8.81 -6.89 1.31
N SER A 44 8.71 -5.57 1.15
CA SER A 44 9.44 -4.84 0.12
C SER A 44 10.90 -4.69 0.52
N THR A 45 11.78 -5.44 -0.12
CA THR A 45 13.22 -5.26 0.09
C THR A 45 13.69 -3.95 -0.56
N PRO A 46 14.72 -3.27 0.00
CA PRO A 46 15.30 -2.08 -0.63
C PRO A 46 15.69 -2.30 -2.09
N LEU A 47 16.16 -3.51 -2.42
CA LEU A 47 16.52 -3.91 -3.78
C LEU A 47 15.32 -3.93 -4.73
N LEU A 48 14.15 -4.41 -4.29
CA LEU A 48 12.93 -4.42 -5.10
C LEU A 48 12.43 -3.01 -5.37
N ILE A 49 12.47 -2.14 -4.36
CA ILE A 49 12.10 -0.72 -4.49
C ILE A 49 13.05 -0.03 -5.48
N GLN A 50 14.36 -0.24 -5.33
CA GLN A 50 15.36 0.34 -6.23
C GLN A 50 15.16 -0.11 -7.68
N ARG A 51 14.95 -1.41 -7.93
CA ARG A 51 14.70 -1.94 -9.28
C ARG A 51 13.42 -1.36 -9.89
N TRP A 52 12.37 -1.24 -9.09
CA TRP A 52 11.12 -0.64 -9.54
C TRP A 52 11.32 0.84 -9.92
N ASN A 53 12.01 1.61 -9.08
CA ASN A 53 12.34 3.02 -9.38
C ASN A 53 13.14 3.15 -10.67
N MET A 54 14.12 2.30 -10.91
CA MET A 54 14.90 2.29 -12.16
C MET A 54 14.03 2.03 -13.40
N GLU A 55 13.02 1.16 -13.32
CA GLU A 55 12.09 0.94 -14.44
C GLU A 55 11.14 2.14 -14.63
N MET A 56 10.70 2.77 -13.55
CA MET A 56 9.86 3.97 -13.61
C MET A 56 10.62 5.17 -14.17
N ASP A 57 11.91 5.32 -13.88
CA ASP A 57 12.75 6.41 -14.39
C ASP A 57 12.94 6.36 -15.90
N LYS A 58 12.75 5.18 -16.53
CA LYS A 58 12.74 5.03 -17.99
C LYS A 58 11.48 5.60 -18.64
N ILE A 59 10.47 5.94 -17.85
CA ILE A 59 9.19 6.48 -18.34
C ILE A 59 9.21 8.00 -18.21
N PRO A 60 9.20 8.75 -19.34
CA PRO A 60 9.14 10.20 -19.29
C PRO A 60 7.88 10.68 -18.59
N ASN A 61 8.03 11.66 -17.70
CA ASN A 61 6.97 12.26 -16.90
C ASN A 61 6.15 11.22 -16.12
N ALA A 62 6.79 10.15 -15.64
CA ALA A 62 6.15 9.08 -14.87
C ALA A 62 5.26 9.62 -13.74
N THR A 63 5.75 10.58 -12.97
CA THR A 63 5.01 11.15 -11.83
C THR A 63 3.71 11.83 -12.26
N GLU A 64 3.73 12.65 -13.33
CA GLU A 64 2.50 13.25 -13.88
C GLU A 64 1.53 12.20 -14.40
N LYS A 65 2.05 11.18 -15.11
CA LYS A 65 1.20 10.09 -15.60
C LYS A 65 0.52 9.32 -14.46
N ILE A 66 1.18 9.17 -13.31
CA ILE A 66 0.56 8.51 -12.16
C ILE A 66 -0.55 9.40 -11.56
N LEU A 67 -0.35 10.73 -11.52
CA LEU A 67 -1.38 11.67 -11.09
C LEU A 67 -2.58 11.67 -12.04
N ASP A 68 -2.35 11.66 -13.35
CA ASP A 68 -3.41 11.58 -14.35
C ASP A 68 -4.17 10.23 -14.27
N LEU A 69 -3.45 9.13 -14.02
CA LEU A 69 -4.04 7.81 -13.78
C LEU A 69 -4.92 7.83 -12.52
N LEU A 70 -4.45 8.46 -11.44
CA LEU A 70 -5.21 8.61 -10.20
C LEU A 70 -6.53 9.35 -10.42
N GLU A 71 -6.51 10.47 -11.16
CA GLU A 71 -7.72 11.24 -11.47
C GLU A 71 -8.68 10.49 -12.38
N SER A 72 -8.16 9.82 -13.41
CA SER A 72 -8.96 8.97 -14.31
C SER A 72 -9.68 7.88 -13.51
N PHE A 73 -8.95 7.12 -12.67
CA PHE A 73 -9.53 6.05 -11.85
C PHE A 73 -10.56 6.58 -10.84
N ARG A 74 -10.33 7.78 -10.28
CA ARG A 74 -11.29 8.42 -9.38
C ARG A 74 -12.60 8.75 -10.11
N SER A 75 -12.51 9.34 -11.30
CA SER A 75 -13.69 9.70 -12.11
C SER A 75 -14.53 8.48 -12.52
N GLN A 76 -13.88 7.32 -12.66
CA GLN A 76 -14.51 6.04 -13.04
C GLN A 76 -15.03 5.24 -11.84
N GLY A 77 -14.84 5.73 -10.60
CA GLY A 77 -15.33 5.07 -9.40
C GLY A 77 -14.58 3.79 -9.02
N ALA A 78 -13.28 3.73 -9.33
CA ALA A 78 -12.38 2.61 -9.06
C ALA A 78 -12.43 2.06 -7.62
N SER A 79 -11.91 0.83 -7.45
CA SER A 79 -11.84 0.21 -6.12
C SER A 79 -10.85 0.93 -5.20
N GLY A 80 -11.05 0.81 -3.89
CA GLY A 80 -10.11 1.34 -2.90
C GLY A 80 -8.71 0.74 -3.03
N GLU A 81 -8.61 -0.52 -3.45
CA GLU A 81 -7.33 -1.20 -3.68
C GLU A 81 -6.56 -0.61 -4.86
N GLN A 82 -7.23 -0.32 -5.98
CA GLN A 82 -6.58 0.30 -7.14
C GLN A 82 -6.08 1.70 -6.80
N THR A 83 -6.92 2.49 -6.13
CA THR A 83 -6.55 3.84 -5.64
C THR A 83 -5.34 3.78 -4.71
N PHE A 84 -5.32 2.81 -3.79
CA PHE A 84 -4.21 2.60 -2.87
C PHE A 84 -2.90 2.21 -3.59
N ARG A 85 -2.95 1.36 -4.61
CA ARG A 85 -1.76 1.00 -5.42
C ARG A 85 -1.20 2.21 -6.16
N ILE A 86 -2.07 3.03 -6.76
CA ILE A 86 -1.65 4.24 -7.47
C ILE A 86 -1.00 5.26 -6.51
N LEU A 87 -1.61 5.49 -5.34
CA LEU A 87 -1.05 6.37 -4.30
C LEU A 87 0.25 5.81 -3.71
N THR A 88 0.38 4.48 -3.59
CA THR A 88 1.64 3.84 -3.17
C THR A 88 2.73 4.08 -4.22
N ALA A 89 2.43 3.99 -5.50
CA ALA A 89 3.39 4.29 -6.56
C ALA A 89 3.86 5.76 -6.52
N LEU A 90 2.94 6.71 -6.27
CA LEU A 90 3.30 8.12 -6.05
C LEU A 90 4.21 8.28 -4.83
N TRP A 91 3.84 7.66 -3.71
CA TRP A 91 4.63 7.70 -2.49
C TRP A 91 6.06 7.18 -2.71
N ARG A 92 6.23 6.04 -3.39
CA ARG A 92 7.56 5.44 -3.66
C ARG A 92 8.46 6.26 -4.56
N ARG A 93 7.88 7.08 -5.45
CA ARG A 93 8.64 7.95 -6.35
C ARG A 93 9.37 9.07 -5.61
N GLN A 94 8.84 9.53 -4.48
CA GLN A 94 9.43 10.55 -3.60
C GLN A 94 9.94 11.81 -4.32
N ASN A 95 9.36 12.19 -5.46
CA ASN A 95 9.81 13.32 -6.27
C ASN A 95 8.69 14.27 -6.70
N LEU A 96 7.62 14.32 -5.91
CA LEU A 96 6.51 15.24 -6.11
C LEU A 96 6.97 16.69 -5.96
N GLN A 97 6.56 17.52 -6.92
CA GLN A 97 6.76 18.96 -6.91
C GLN A 97 5.64 19.67 -6.12
N PRO A 98 5.84 20.91 -5.64
CA PRO A 98 4.83 21.64 -4.87
C PRO A 98 3.44 21.70 -5.54
N GLY A 99 3.38 21.97 -6.85
CA GLY A 99 2.11 22.00 -7.59
C GLY A 99 1.40 20.65 -7.69
N GLN A 100 2.16 19.55 -7.65
CA GLN A 100 1.61 18.19 -7.63
C GLN A 100 1.06 17.82 -6.25
N LEU A 101 1.74 18.24 -5.19
CA LEU A 101 1.26 18.10 -3.81
C LEU A 101 -0.04 18.91 -3.60
N GLU A 102 -0.10 20.11 -4.15
CA GLU A 102 -1.32 20.94 -4.15
C GLU A 102 -2.49 20.25 -4.88
N ARG A 103 -2.24 19.62 -6.03
CA ARG A 103 -3.24 18.82 -6.76
C ARG A 103 -3.78 17.67 -5.92
N LEU A 104 -2.91 16.94 -5.21
CA LEU A 104 -3.28 15.81 -4.33
C LEU A 104 -4.06 16.25 -3.09
N THR A 105 -3.73 17.40 -2.53
CA THR A 105 -4.30 17.89 -1.25
C THR A 105 -5.63 18.62 -1.42
N ARG A 106 -6.03 18.93 -2.66
CA ARG A 106 -7.27 19.66 -2.99
C ARG A 106 -8.50 19.11 -2.27
N GLU A 107 -8.71 17.80 -2.28
CA GLU A 107 -9.90 17.20 -1.66
C GLU A 107 -9.90 17.32 -0.14
N ILE A 108 -8.71 17.24 0.49
CA ILE A 108 -8.58 17.45 1.94
C ILE A 108 -8.88 18.92 2.29
N ARG A 109 -8.43 19.85 1.44
CA ARG A 109 -8.73 21.28 1.60
C ARG A 109 -10.22 21.57 1.50
N LEU A 110 -10.94 20.92 0.59
CA LEU A 110 -12.39 21.10 0.38
C LEU A 110 -13.29 20.47 1.45
N MET A 111 -12.73 19.79 2.46
CA MET A 111 -13.51 19.25 3.59
C MET A 111 -14.04 20.38 4.47
N ASP A 112 -15.17 20.96 4.10
CA ASP A 112 -15.81 21.97 4.92
C ASP A 112 -16.68 21.29 5.99
N THR A 113 -16.08 20.99 7.15
CA THR A 113 -16.72 20.70 8.46
C THR A 113 -17.31 19.28 8.72
N PRO A 114 -17.51 18.88 10.01
CA PRO A 114 -17.73 17.49 10.49
C PRO A 114 -19.08 16.84 10.13
N ARG A 115 -19.80 17.31 9.11
CA ARG A 115 -21.20 16.88 8.86
C ARG A 115 -21.51 16.21 7.54
N GLU A 116 -20.53 16.00 6.69
CA GLU A 116 -20.64 15.00 5.63
C GLU A 116 -19.47 14.05 5.83
N ARG A 117 -19.72 12.92 6.49
CA ARG A 117 -18.73 11.84 6.50
C ARG A 117 -18.49 11.53 5.02
N PRO A 118 -17.29 11.79 4.48
CA PRO A 118 -17.05 11.56 3.08
C PRO A 118 -17.29 10.07 2.81
N ASN A 119 -17.77 9.77 1.61
CA ASN A 119 -18.11 8.39 1.29
C ASN A 119 -16.86 7.50 1.50
N HIS A 120 -17.06 6.20 1.71
CA HIS A 120 -15.95 5.29 1.99
C HIS A 120 -14.84 5.29 0.90
N LYS A 121 -15.16 5.67 -0.34
CA LYS A 121 -14.16 5.79 -1.42
C LYS A 121 -13.26 7.02 -1.21
N ASP A 122 -13.85 8.15 -0.89
CA ASP A 122 -13.16 9.39 -0.59
C ASP A 122 -12.25 9.21 0.63
N GLN A 123 -12.74 8.55 1.69
CA GLN A 123 -11.93 8.26 2.88
C GLN A 123 -10.65 7.46 2.55
N ASN A 124 -10.73 6.43 1.70
CA ASN A 124 -9.56 5.67 1.28
C ASN A 124 -8.57 6.49 0.45
N TYR A 125 -9.09 7.34 -0.44
CA TYR A 125 -8.29 8.28 -1.21
C TYR A 125 -7.51 9.21 -0.27
N ILE A 126 -8.22 9.85 0.67
CA ILE A 126 -7.64 10.78 1.63
C ILE A 126 -6.58 10.09 2.49
N VAL A 127 -6.86 8.90 3.02
CA VAL A 127 -5.90 8.11 3.79
C VAL A 127 -4.64 7.81 2.98
N GLY A 128 -4.78 7.48 1.69
CA GLY A 128 -3.65 7.28 0.81
C GLY A 128 -2.87 8.58 0.56
N VAL A 129 -3.55 9.72 0.36
CA VAL A 129 -2.90 11.03 0.24
C VAL A 129 -2.14 11.39 1.51
N LEU A 130 -2.74 11.22 2.70
CA LEU A 130 -2.08 11.47 3.98
C LEU A 130 -0.80 10.64 4.13
N ASN A 131 -0.77 9.39 3.65
CA ASN A 131 0.45 8.59 3.63
C ASN A 131 1.54 9.15 2.70
N VAL A 132 1.16 9.71 1.54
CA VAL A 132 2.11 10.38 0.64
C VAL A 132 2.73 11.61 1.34
N LEU A 133 1.93 12.42 2.03
CA LEU A 133 2.38 13.67 2.67
C LEU A 133 3.41 13.47 3.79
N ARG A 134 3.54 12.25 4.32
CA ARG A 134 4.48 11.90 5.41
C ARG A 134 5.93 12.22 5.05
N ASP A 135 6.28 12.07 3.78
CA ASP A 135 7.62 12.32 3.27
C ASP A 135 7.84 13.79 2.84
N TYR A 136 6.84 14.65 3.04
CA TYR A 136 6.86 16.07 2.65
C TYR A 136 6.47 16.96 3.84
N PRO A 137 7.23 17.04 4.93
CA PRO A 137 6.78 17.75 6.12
C PRO A 137 6.63 19.27 5.91
N THR A 138 5.43 19.81 6.13
CA THR A 138 5.13 21.25 6.10
C THR A 138 4.03 21.59 7.12
N ASP A 139 3.97 22.86 7.55
CA ASP A 139 2.89 23.37 8.42
C ASP A 139 1.51 23.22 7.78
N GLU A 140 1.44 23.29 6.45
CA GLU A 140 0.22 23.07 5.70
C GLU A 140 -0.22 21.61 5.82
N HIS A 141 0.67 20.65 5.58
CA HIS A 141 0.35 19.23 5.68
C HIS A 141 -0.02 18.81 7.11
N GLU A 142 0.60 19.44 8.13
CA GLU A 142 0.18 19.29 9.53
C GLU A 142 -1.28 19.74 9.70
N SER A 143 -1.61 20.92 9.16
CA SER A 143 -2.95 21.47 9.24
C SER A 143 -3.99 20.60 8.53
N LEU A 144 -3.64 20.00 7.40
CA LEU A 144 -4.48 19.03 6.69
C LEU A 144 -4.71 17.75 7.49
N GLY A 145 -3.67 17.20 8.12
CA GLY A 145 -3.79 16.03 8.99
C GLY A 145 -4.70 16.28 10.19
N LEU A 146 -4.54 17.44 10.84
CA LEU A 146 -5.40 17.87 11.95
C LEU A 146 -6.84 18.14 11.51
N LYS A 147 -7.04 18.80 10.37
CA LYS A 147 -8.35 19.04 9.78
C LYS A 147 -9.09 17.72 9.53
N PHE A 148 -8.39 16.71 8.99
CA PHE A 148 -8.96 15.39 8.78
C PHE A 148 -9.40 14.72 10.09
N LEU A 149 -8.57 14.76 11.15
CA LEU A 149 -8.93 14.20 12.46
C LEU A 149 -10.15 14.90 13.08
N GLN A 150 -10.32 16.21 12.88
CA GLN A 150 -11.48 16.95 13.38
C GLN A 150 -12.78 16.63 12.64
N ALA A 151 -12.70 16.35 11.34
CA ALA A 151 -13.87 16.04 10.52
C ALA A 151 -14.36 14.59 10.69
N HIS A 152 -13.54 13.72 11.27
CA HIS A 152 -13.78 12.28 11.33
C HIS A 152 -13.69 11.74 12.76
N ASP A 153 -14.81 11.24 13.29
CA ASP A 153 -14.85 10.46 14.55
C ASP A 153 -14.00 9.17 14.48
N SER A 154 -13.50 8.81 13.30
CA SER A 154 -12.68 7.62 13.10
C SER A 154 -11.22 7.90 13.41
N VAL A 155 -10.68 7.14 14.36
CA VAL A 155 -9.25 6.97 14.60
C VAL A 155 -8.56 6.50 13.30
N SER A 156 -8.02 7.43 12.52
CA SER A 156 -7.22 7.10 11.35
C SER A 156 -5.75 7.09 11.75
N LEU A 157 -5.21 5.87 11.89
CA LEU A 157 -3.79 5.66 12.16
C LEU A 157 -2.90 6.33 11.09
N ALA A 158 -3.37 6.50 9.86
CA ALA A 158 -2.62 7.20 8.81
C ALA A 158 -2.47 8.71 9.10
N ALA A 159 -3.53 9.37 9.58
CA ALA A 159 -3.45 10.77 9.98
C ALA A 159 -2.52 10.95 11.19
N TYR A 160 -2.60 10.07 12.18
CA TYR A 160 -1.68 10.10 13.31
C TYR A 160 -0.23 9.81 12.92
N ASN A 161 0.00 8.86 12.02
CA ASN A 161 1.35 8.60 11.48
C ASN A 161 1.89 9.81 10.71
N LEU A 162 1.06 10.54 9.97
CA LEU A 162 1.43 11.81 9.34
C LEU A 162 1.88 12.83 10.37
N LEU A 163 1.06 13.07 11.40
CA LEU A 163 1.41 14.01 12.47
C LEU A 163 2.70 13.57 13.20
N ALA A 164 2.90 12.27 13.38
CA ALA A 164 4.10 11.72 13.99
C ALA A 164 5.37 11.98 13.18
N ASP A 165 5.28 11.89 11.85
CA ASP A 165 6.42 12.09 10.95
C ASP A 165 6.70 13.59 10.68
N ILE A 166 5.67 14.44 10.63
CA ILE A 166 5.85 15.90 10.56
C ILE A 166 6.46 16.43 11.87
N GLY A 167 5.89 15.98 13.00
CA GLY A 167 6.43 16.22 14.33
C GLY A 167 6.36 17.66 14.84
N GLY A 168 5.39 18.46 14.38
CA GLY A 168 5.16 19.80 14.92
C GLY A 168 4.58 19.81 16.34
N VAL A 169 4.52 21.00 16.96
CA VAL A 169 3.96 21.15 18.33
C VAL A 169 2.47 20.81 18.36
N ARG A 170 1.72 21.18 17.32
CA ARG A 170 0.29 20.85 17.23
C ARG A 170 0.10 19.34 17.05
N SER A 171 0.92 18.73 16.21
CA SER A 171 0.99 17.27 16.04
C SER A 171 1.25 16.55 17.36
N PHE A 172 2.22 17.05 18.15
CA PHE A 172 2.55 16.50 19.47
C PHE A 172 1.31 16.44 20.38
N HIS A 173 0.59 17.55 20.53
CA HIS A 173 -0.59 17.59 21.40
C HIS A 173 -1.75 16.73 20.88
N ALA A 174 -1.95 16.66 19.55
CA ALA A 174 -2.96 15.79 18.97
C ALA A 174 -2.65 14.30 19.23
N LEU A 175 -1.38 13.90 19.10
CA LEU A 175 -0.92 12.54 19.40
C LEU A 175 -1.02 12.22 20.89
N GLU A 176 -0.66 13.17 21.75
CA GLU A 176 -0.77 13.04 23.20
C GLU A 176 -2.21 12.74 23.63
N HIS A 177 -3.17 13.50 23.12
CA HIS A 177 -4.58 13.31 23.39
C HIS A 177 -5.04 11.93 22.92
N TYR A 178 -4.75 11.59 21.67
CA TYR A 178 -5.15 10.32 21.06
C TYR A 178 -4.60 9.11 21.82
N LEU A 179 -3.30 9.09 22.14
CA LEU A 179 -2.67 7.98 22.82
C LEU A 179 -3.23 7.82 24.24
N ALA A 180 -3.49 8.93 24.95
CA ALA A 180 -4.13 8.88 26.26
C ALA A 180 -5.56 8.30 26.19
N GLU A 181 -6.36 8.69 25.21
CA GLU A 181 -7.71 8.13 25.00
C GLU A 181 -7.65 6.66 24.61
N PHE A 182 -6.76 6.29 23.67
CA PHE A 182 -6.59 4.91 23.24
C PHE A 182 -6.24 4.00 24.43
N ARG A 183 -5.29 4.43 25.29
CA ARG A 183 -4.87 3.67 26.46
C ARG A 183 -5.97 3.55 27.52
N ARG A 184 -6.75 4.61 27.74
CA ARG A 184 -7.93 4.53 28.63
C ARG A 184 -9.00 3.57 28.11
N ALA A 185 -9.22 3.55 26.81
CA ALA A 185 -10.25 2.69 26.20
C ALA A 185 -9.80 1.23 26.02
N ASN A 186 -8.49 0.97 25.96
CA ASN A 186 -7.91 -0.33 25.62
C ASN A 186 -6.86 -0.78 26.66
N GLU A 187 -7.16 -0.62 27.95
CA GLU A 187 -6.26 -1.00 29.03
C GLU A 187 -5.90 -2.49 28.95
N GLY A 188 -4.60 -2.81 29.03
CA GLY A 188 -4.08 -4.19 28.95
C GLY A 188 -4.00 -4.77 27.53
N TYR A 189 -4.39 -4.02 26.50
CA TYR A 189 -4.27 -4.45 25.11
C TYR A 189 -2.97 -3.93 24.46
N VAL A 190 -2.20 -4.86 23.88
CA VAL A 190 -0.99 -4.53 23.13
C VAL A 190 -1.34 -4.35 21.66
N ASN A 191 -1.14 -3.12 21.15
CA ASN A 191 -1.24 -2.80 19.74
C ASN A 191 0.12 -2.32 19.22
N TRP A 192 0.74 -3.09 18.33
CA TRP A 192 2.06 -2.80 17.76
C TRP A 192 2.12 -1.46 17.02
N SER A 193 1.06 -1.09 16.30
CA SER A 193 1.01 0.19 15.60
C SER A 193 0.97 1.37 16.56
N ILE A 194 0.35 1.19 17.73
CA ILE A 194 0.31 2.20 18.79
C ILE A 194 1.65 2.31 19.51
N LEU A 195 2.30 1.17 19.79
CA LEU A 195 3.65 1.17 20.34
C LEU A 195 4.64 1.91 19.42
N HIS A 196 4.56 1.67 18.11
CA HIS A 196 5.38 2.39 17.14
C HIS A 196 5.07 3.90 17.11
N LEU A 197 3.80 4.28 17.25
CA LEU A 197 3.40 5.68 17.33
C LEU A 197 3.92 6.36 18.61
N GLU A 198 3.88 5.66 19.75
CA GLU A 198 4.44 6.11 21.03
C GLU A 198 5.96 6.28 20.96
N GLU A 199 6.66 5.38 20.28
CA GLU A 199 8.09 5.51 20.01
C GLU A 199 8.40 6.78 19.21
N LYS A 200 7.66 7.03 18.12
CA LYS A 200 7.78 8.27 17.34
C LYS A 200 7.49 9.51 18.19
N MET A 201 6.45 9.46 19.03
CA MET A 201 6.12 10.55 19.93
C MET A 201 7.23 10.80 20.96
N ALA A 202 7.86 9.76 21.49
CA ALA A 202 9.01 9.89 22.39
C ALA A 202 10.18 10.60 21.70
N PHE A 203 10.51 10.21 20.46
CA PHE A 203 11.53 10.89 19.67
C PHE A 203 11.17 12.37 19.40
N MET A 204 9.93 12.62 18.97
CA MET A 204 9.40 13.96 18.73
C MET A 204 9.49 14.85 19.97
N SER A 205 9.11 14.33 21.14
CA SER A 205 9.11 15.08 22.40
C SER A 205 10.52 15.58 22.76
N ARG A 206 11.54 14.71 22.63
CA ARG A 206 12.93 15.06 22.90
C ARG A 206 13.42 16.14 21.95
N ARG A 207 13.10 16.01 20.66
CA ARG A 207 13.46 16.99 19.64
C ARG A 207 12.83 18.36 19.94
N LEU A 208 11.52 18.42 20.18
CA LEU A 208 10.81 19.67 20.44
C LEU A 208 11.24 20.36 21.74
N VAL A 209 11.60 19.59 22.77
CA VAL A 209 12.19 20.13 24.01
C VAL A 209 13.59 20.69 23.75
N ASN A 210 14.44 19.98 23.01
CA ASN A 210 15.78 20.47 22.65
C ASN A 210 15.73 21.74 21.77
N GLU A 211 14.68 21.89 20.96
CA GLU A 211 14.41 23.10 20.16
C GLU A 211 13.79 24.25 20.98
N GLY A 212 13.51 24.05 22.28
CA GLY A 212 12.89 25.05 23.15
C GLY A 212 11.40 25.30 22.88
N LYS A 213 10.75 24.41 22.12
CA LYS A 213 9.32 24.53 21.75
C LYS A 213 8.37 23.89 22.76
N LEU A 214 8.88 23.02 23.62
CA LEU A 214 8.14 22.35 24.70
C LEU A 214 8.93 22.42 26.02
N PRO A 215 8.24 22.38 27.18
CA PRO A 215 8.91 22.33 28.48
C PRO A 215 9.63 20.98 28.68
N PRO A 216 10.71 20.91 29.49
CA PRO A 216 11.42 19.66 29.77
C PRO A 216 10.54 18.52 30.30
N SER A 217 9.45 18.86 30.99
CA SER A 217 8.45 17.90 31.48
C SER A 217 7.67 17.19 30.36
N ALA A 218 7.75 17.66 29.12
CA ALA A 218 7.09 17.05 27.98
C ALA A 218 7.85 15.84 27.40
N ILE A 219 9.09 15.59 27.82
CA ILE A 219 9.86 14.42 27.36
C ILE A 219 9.10 13.14 27.72
N ARG A 220 8.80 12.34 26.70
CA ARG A 220 8.16 11.03 26.85
C ARG A 220 9.19 9.91 26.69
N SER A 221 8.97 8.82 27.43
CA SER A 221 9.63 7.54 27.20
C SER A 221 8.70 6.65 26.36
N PRO A 222 9.23 5.84 25.43
CA PRO A 222 8.43 4.82 24.76
C PRO A 222 7.83 3.87 25.79
N VAL A 223 6.56 3.51 25.64
CA VAL A 223 5.91 2.50 26.49
C VAL A 223 6.44 1.13 26.10
N THR A 224 6.85 0.31 27.06
CA THR A 224 7.31 -1.06 26.77
C THR A 224 6.13 -2.03 26.63
N VAL A 225 6.37 -3.21 26.04
CA VAL A 225 5.34 -4.26 25.92
C VAL A 225 4.87 -4.71 27.31
N GLU A 226 5.79 -4.78 28.28
CA GLU A 226 5.50 -5.15 29.67
C GLU A 226 4.65 -4.10 30.38
N GLU A 227 4.80 -2.82 30.04
CA GLU A 227 3.97 -1.72 30.55
C GLU A 227 2.60 -1.69 29.89
N ALA A 228 2.53 -1.91 28.58
CA ALA A 228 1.28 -1.96 27.81
C ALA A 228 0.42 -3.20 28.12
N GLY A 229 1.07 -4.30 28.53
CA GLY A 229 0.45 -5.61 28.74
C GLY A 229 0.49 -6.10 30.18
N ARG A 230 0.57 -5.22 31.21
CA ARG A 230 0.57 -5.70 32.60
C ARG A 230 -0.66 -6.57 32.85
N PRO A 231 -0.48 -7.82 33.32
CA PRO A 231 -1.61 -8.66 33.66
C PRO A 231 -2.35 -7.96 34.80
N ILE A 232 -3.65 -7.78 34.62
CA ILE A 232 -4.56 -7.47 35.71
C ILE A 232 -4.21 -8.45 36.84
N LYS A 233 -3.83 -7.95 38.02
CA LYS A 233 -3.93 -8.75 39.24
C LYS A 233 -5.43 -9.02 39.41
N LEU A 234 -5.91 -10.08 38.76
CA LEU A 234 -7.21 -10.66 39.00
C LEU A 234 -7.14 -11.15 40.45
N GLU A 235 -7.64 -10.35 41.38
CA GLU A 235 -8.23 -10.91 42.60
C GLU A 235 -9.19 -11.99 42.10
N ARG A 236 -8.87 -13.25 42.42
CA ARG A 236 -9.60 -14.43 41.96
C ARG A 236 -11.07 -14.28 42.37
N SER A 237 -11.94 -13.84 41.46
CA SER A 237 -13.36 -14.12 41.57
C SER A 237 -13.55 -15.58 41.16
N ASN A 238 -13.78 -16.42 42.16
CA ASN A 238 -14.12 -17.83 41.98
C ASN A 238 -15.42 -17.96 41.18
N THR A 239 -15.32 -18.18 39.87
CA THR A 239 -16.42 -18.74 39.08
C THR A 239 -15.89 -19.81 38.14
N PRO A 240 -16.50 -21.02 38.09
CA PRO A 240 -15.92 -22.17 37.42
C PRO A 240 -16.05 -22.11 35.90
N ASN A 241 -15.04 -22.67 35.24
CA ASN A 241 -14.88 -22.88 33.80
C ASN A 241 -16.16 -23.18 33.02
N GLN A 242 -16.43 -22.39 31.97
CA GLN A 242 -17.16 -22.87 30.80
C GLN A 242 -16.15 -23.26 29.72
N THR A 243 -15.99 -24.57 29.58
CA THR A 243 -15.35 -25.26 28.45
C THR A 243 -16.08 -24.95 27.16
N VAL A 244 -15.42 -24.28 26.21
CA VAL A 244 -15.86 -24.19 24.81
C VAL A 244 -15.29 -25.38 24.04
N ALA A 245 -16.17 -26.11 23.36
CA ALA A 245 -15.87 -27.33 22.62
C ALA A 245 -14.98 -27.06 21.38
N PRO A 246 -14.10 -28.00 20.98
CA PRO A 246 -13.32 -27.91 19.77
C PRO A 246 -14.13 -28.41 18.58
N GLY A 247 -14.28 -27.59 17.54
CA GLY A 247 -14.74 -28.08 16.23
C GLY A 247 -15.45 -27.04 15.37
N THR A 248 -14.75 -26.53 14.35
CA THR A 248 -15.15 -26.65 12.94
C THR A 248 -14.02 -26.07 12.10
N GLY A 249 -13.36 -26.94 11.33
CA GLY A 249 -12.21 -26.60 10.50
C GLY A 249 -12.62 -25.68 9.35
N VAL A 250 -11.87 -24.59 9.19
CA VAL A 250 -11.80 -23.85 7.94
C VAL A 250 -10.41 -24.12 7.36
N LEU A 251 -10.36 -24.84 6.24
CA LEU A 251 -9.14 -25.05 5.47
C LEU A 251 -8.65 -23.69 4.92
N PRO A 252 -7.31 -23.47 4.88
CA PRO A 252 -6.75 -22.19 4.49
C PRO A 252 -6.96 -21.87 3.00
N GLU A 253 -7.06 -20.58 2.69
CA GLU A 253 -7.35 -19.91 1.42
C GLU A 253 -6.33 -20.19 0.26
N SER A 254 -5.44 -21.17 0.40
CA SER A 254 -4.43 -21.54 -0.59
C SER A 254 -4.91 -22.52 -1.67
N SER A 255 -6.13 -23.04 -1.56
CA SER A 255 -6.71 -24.01 -2.50
C SER A 255 -7.12 -23.40 -3.86
N GLY A 256 -7.37 -22.09 -3.93
CA GLY A 256 -7.74 -21.40 -5.17
C GLY A 256 -6.58 -21.24 -6.16
N LEU A 257 -5.37 -20.94 -5.68
CA LEU A 257 -4.19 -20.77 -6.53
C LEU A 257 -3.73 -22.09 -7.17
N ILE A 258 -3.84 -23.19 -6.45
CA ILE A 258 -3.47 -24.52 -6.95
C ILE A 258 -4.45 -24.96 -8.06
N ALA A 259 -5.75 -24.69 -7.91
CA ALA A 259 -6.74 -24.99 -8.93
C ALA A 259 -6.47 -24.24 -10.24
N TRP A 260 -6.10 -22.95 -10.18
CA TRP A 260 -5.78 -22.15 -11.36
C TRP A 260 -4.51 -22.60 -12.08
N VAL A 261 -3.47 -22.99 -11.34
CA VAL A 261 -2.22 -23.51 -11.93
C VAL A 261 -2.47 -24.85 -12.64
N VAL A 262 -3.29 -25.72 -12.06
CA VAL A 262 -3.66 -27.01 -12.69
C VAL A 262 -4.45 -26.79 -13.98
N ILE A 263 -5.41 -25.86 -13.99
CA ILE A 263 -6.19 -25.51 -15.19
C ILE A 263 -5.28 -24.98 -16.30
N LEU A 264 -4.34 -24.08 -15.99
CA LEU A 264 -3.38 -23.55 -16.96
C LEU A 264 -2.45 -24.62 -17.54
N MET A 265 -1.99 -25.56 -16.71
CA MET A 265 -1.18 -26.70 -17.19
C MET A 265 -1.98 -27.63 -18.11
N CYS A 266 -3.26 -27.87 -17.83
CA CYS A 266 -4.12 -28.66 -18.69
C CYS A 266 -4.33 -28.01 -20.07
N PHE A 267 -4.53 -26.68 -20.14
CA PHE A 267 -4.64 -25.98 -21.42
C PHE A 267 -3.33 -25.99 -22.21
N ALA A 268 -2.17 -25.86 -21.55
CA ALA A 268 -0.87 -25.96 -22.18
C ALA A 268 -0.62 -27.38 -22.75
N ALA A 269 -0.98 -28.42 -22.00
CA ALA A 269 -0.86 -29.81 -22.43
C ALA A 269 -1.76 -30.13 -23.64
N LEU A 270 -3.00 -29.62 -23.64
CA LEU A 270 -3.93 -29.79 -24.77
C LEU A 270 -3.46 -29.05 -26.02
N GLY A 271 -2.87 -27.86 -25.88
CA GLY A 271 -2.27 -27.12 -26.99
C GLY A 271 -1.09 -27.87 -27.63
N LEU A 272 -0.21 -28.44 -26.80
CA LEU A 272 0.91 -29.27 -27.29
C LEU A 272 0.44 -30.56 -27.95
N LEU A 273 -0.60 -31.21 -27.40
CA LEU A 273 -1.22 -32.39 -27.99
C LEU A 273 -1.83 -32.08 -29.37
N TRP A 274 -2.49 -30.93 -29.52
CA TRP A 274 -3.07 -30.49 -30.78
C TRP A 274 -2.00 -30.24 -31.86
N ILE A 275 -0.89 -29.60 -31.49
CA ILE A 275 0.25 -29.37 -32.39
C ILE A 275 0.85 -30.71 -32.82
N PHE A 276 1.02 -31.65 -31.89
CA PHE A 276 1.55 -32.98 -32.19
C PHE A 276 0.65 -33.77 -33.15
N LEU A 277 -0.67 -33.74 -32.93
CA LEU A 277 -1.66 -34.38 -33.80
C LEU A 277 -1.70 -33.76 -35.21
N MET A 278 -1.60 -32.43 -35.32
CA MET A 278 -1.48 -31.74 -36.62
C MET A 278 -0.24 -32.17 -37.40
N GLN A 279 0.90 -32.36 -36.72
CA GLN A 279 2.12 -32.85 -37.37
C GLN A 279 2.01 -34.31 -37.82
N PHE A 280 1.33 -35.15 -37.05
CA PHE A 280 1.07 -36.55 -37.42
C PHE A 280 0.10 -36.67 -38.61
N ALA A 281 -0.96 -35.86 -38.61
CA ALA A 281 -1.93 -35.81 -39.71
C ALA A 281 -1.31 -35.31 -41.03
N ARG A 282 -0.35 -34.37 -40.96
CA ARG A 282 0.41 -33.92 -42.13
C ARG A 282 1.38 -34.97 -42.66
N LYS A 283 2.00 -35.77 -41.79
CA LYS A 283 2.87 -36.88 -42.22
C LYS A 283 2.10 -38.03 -42.89
N LYS A 284 0.85 -38.30 -42.48
CA LYS A 284 0.00 -39.33 -43.09
C LYS A 284 -0.54 -38.98 -44.49
N LYS A 285 -0.48 -37.71 -44.91
CA LYS A 285 -0.86 -37.29 -46.28
C LYS A 285 0.32 -37.27 -47.26
N ALA A 286 1.53 -37.60 -46.81
CA ALA A 286 2.76 -37.59 -47.61
C ALA A 286 3.36 -38.99 -47.80
N ALA A 287 2.65 -40.04 -47.39
CA ALA A 287 2.89 -41.44 -47.72
C ALA A 287 1.67 -41.96 -48.48
#